data_AF-A0A535TQ64-F1
#
_entry.id   AF-A0A535TQ64-F1
#
_cell.length_a   1.000
_cell.length_b   1.000
_cell.length_c   1.000
_cell.angle_alpha   90.00
_cell.angle_beta   90.00
_cell.angle_gamma   90.00
#
_symmetry.space_group_name_H-M   'P 1'
#
loop_
_entity.id
_entity.type
_entity.pdbx_description
1 polymer ?
#
loop_
_entity_poly.entity_id
_entity_poly.type
_entity_poly.pdbx_seq_one_letter_code
_entity_poly.pdbx_strand_id
1 'polypeptide(L)'
;MHIIVVGVDHTSAPIAFRERLACSPRQVSQVLRISQQVVQEGILLSTCNRIELYGVCSESSDGVAGLLQVLSEARDVALSELQSYCYSFVDEQAVSHLFGVTSGLYSLVPGEPQIQGQVADALEVAQGGGYAGPVTSALFRA
;
A
#
# COMPACT_ATOMS: atom_id res chain seq x y z
N MET A 1 -0.36 1.98 -18.57
CA MET A 1 -1.03 2.22 -17.27
C MET A 1 -1.05 0.90 -16.55
N HIS A 2 -0.36 0.84 -15.42
CA HIS A 2 -0.21 -0.36 -14.61
C HIS A 2 -0.72 -0.11 -13.21
N ILE A 3 -1.35 -1.12 -12.62
CA ILE A 3 -1.71 -1.14 -11.21
C ILE A 3 -0.56 -1.81 -10.48
N ILE A 4 0.00 -1.16 -9.47
CA ILE A 4 1.13 -1.69 -8.71
C ILE A 4 0.83 -1.63 -7.21
N VAL A 5 1.46 -2.53 -6.47
CA VAL A 5 1.53 -2.45 -5.01
C VAL A 5 2.94 -2.79 -4.56
N VAL A 6 3.41 -2.05 -3.58
CA VAL A 6 4.61 -2.37 -2.80
C VAL A 6 4.18 -2.45 -1.34
N GLY A 7 4.59 -3.48 -0.63
CA GLY A 7 4.22 -3.59 0.77
C GLY A 7 4.99 -4.61 1.56
N VAL A 8 4.70 -4.61 2.86
CA VAL A 8 5.09 -5.65 3.81
C VAL A 8 3.87 -6.09 4.59
N ASP A 9 3.92 -7.32 5.05
CA ASP A 9 2.97 -7.85 6.01
C ASP A 9 3.62 -8.78 7.05
N HIS A 10 2.79 -9.27 7.96
CA HIS A 10 3.17 -10.14 9.07
C HIS A 10 3.85 -11.46 8.66
N THR A 11 3.71 -11.91 7.39
CA THR A 11 4.40 -13.10 6.88
C THR A 11 5.79 -12.76 6.33
N SER A 12 5.92 -11.58 5.73
CA SER A 12 7.15 -11.11 5.10
C SER A 12 8.15 -10.46 6.07
N ALA A 13 7.66 -9.79 7.12
CA ALA A 13 8.48 -8.92 7.97
C ALA A 13 8.19 -9.07 9.48
N PRO A 14 9.22 -9.02 10.34
CA PRO A 14 9.05 -9.06 11.79
C PRO A 14 8.27 -7.84 12.30
N ILE A 15 7.59 -7.99 13.44
CA ILE A 15 6.76 -6.92 14.03
C ILE A 15 7.53 -5.62 14.23
N ALA A 16 8.75 -5.68 14.75
CA ALA A 16 9.59 -4.51 14.98
C ALA A 16 9.89 -3.71 13.71
N PHE A 17 9.97 -4.37 12.56
CA PHE A 17 10.14 -3.68 11.27
C PHE A 17 8.83 -3.04 10.81
N ARG A 18 7.71 -3.75 10.94
CA ARG A 18 6.38 -3.24 10.59
C ARG A 18 5.96 -2.04 11.44
N GLU A 19 6.29 -2.02 12.72
CA GLU A 19 6.04 -0.89 13.62
C GLU A 19 6.77 0.39 13.19
N ARG A 20 7.99 0.28 12.62
CA ARG A 20 8.71 1.42 12.05
C ARG A 20 8.01 1.97 10.81
N LEU A 21 7.41 1.09 9.99
CA LEU A 21 6.69 1.48 8.78
C LEU A 21 5.27 1.98 9.05
N ALA A 22 4.62 1.53 10.13
CA ALA A 22 3.27 1.93 10.49
C ALA A 22 3.11 3.45 10.50
N CYS A 23 2.00 3.93 9.91
CA CYS A 23 1.74 5.35 9.73
C CYS A 23 0.58 5.84 10.61
N SER A 24 0.80 6.94 11.32
CA SER A 24 -0.29 7.77 11.85
C SER A 24 -1.07 8.44 10.70
N PRO A 25 -2.30 8.94 10.92
CA PRO A 25 -3.08 9.60 9.87
C PRO A 25 -2.34 10.75 9.16
N ARG A 26 -1.55 11.54 9.90
CA ARG A 26 -0.72 12.61 9.31
C ARG A 26 0.39 12.06 8.41
N GLN A 27 1.01 10.94 8.80
CA GLN A 27 2.06 10.29 8.02
C GLN A 27 1.48 9.62 6.76
N VAL A 28 0.25 9.08 6.82
CA VAL A 28 -0.46 8.56 5.63
C VAL A 28 -0.56 9.64 4.55
N SER A 29 -1.07 10.83 4.91
CA SER A 29 -1.17 11.94 3.95
C SER A 29 0.19 12.39 3.43
N GLN A 30 1.25 12.33 4.25
CA GLN A 30 2.60 12.66 3.82
C GLN A 30 3.14 11.66 2.79
N VAL A 31 2.99 10.35 3.05
CA VAL A 31 3.40 9.28 2.13
C VAL A 31 2.68 9.42 0.79
N LEU A 32 1.35 9.59 0.83
CA LEU A 32 0.53 9.74 -0.38
C LEU A 32 0.90 11.01 -1.17
N ARG A 33 1.21 12.11 -0.49
CA ARG A 33 1.67 13.33 -1.18
C ARG A 33 3.00 13.13 -1.91
N ILE A 34 3.94 12.42 -1.30
CA ILE A 34 5.25 12.16 -1.92
C ILE A 34 5.06 11.17 -3.09
N SER A 35 4.18 10.17 -2.95
CA SER A 35 3.93 9.17 -3.99
C SER A 35 3.37 9.75 -5.28
N GLN A 36 2.74 10.93 -5.26
CA GLN A 36 2.23 11.62 -6.47
C GLN A 36 3.33 11.98 -7.48
N GLN A 37 4.61 11.96 -7.08
CA GLN A 37 5.73 12.11 -8.01
C GLN A 37 6.00 10.84 -8.84
N VAL A 38 5.46 9.70 -8.42
CA VAL A 38 5.70 8.37 -8.98
C VAL A 38 4.43 7.80 -9.63
N VAL A 39 3.28 7.98 -8.98
CA VAL A 39 1.99 7.41 -9.39
C VAL A 39 0.94 8.51 -9.58
N GLN A 40 0.04 8.33 -10.55
CA GLN A 40 -1.06 9.25 -10.80
C GLN A 40 -2.20 9.09 -9.78
N GLU A 41 -2.37 7.89 -9.26
CA GLU A 41 -3.34 7.54 -8.23
C GLU A 41 -2.63 6.73 -7.16
N GLY A 42 -2.94 6.94 -5.89
CA GLY A 42 -2.30 6.23 -4.78
C GLY A 42 -3.21 6.01 -3.58
N ILE A 43 -3.11 4.83 -2.96
CA ILE A 43 -3.79 4.47 -1.71
C ILE A 43 -2.79 3.77 -0.79
N LEU A 44 -2.76 4.16 0.48
CA LEU A 44 -1.91 3.53 1.50
C LEU A 44 -2.79 2.78 2.50
N LEU A 45 -2.68 1.46 2.50
CA LEU A 45 -3.27 0.61 3.52
C LEU A 45 -2.24 0.38 4.63
N SER A 46 -2.41 1.06 5.76
CA SER A 46 -1.51 0.96 6.92
C SER A 46 -2.28 0.41 8.12
N THR A 47 -2.07 -0.86 8.43
CA THR A 47 -2.66 -1.56 9.59
C THR A 47 -1.56 -2.03 10.54
N CYS A 48 -1.92 -2.67 11.65
CA CYS A 48 -0.94 -3.30 12.54
C CYS A 48 -0.24 -4.51 11.90
N ASN A 49 -0.81 -5.10 10.84
CA ASN A 49 -0.33 -6.35 10.24
C ASN A 49 0.21 -6.19 8.82
N ARG A 50 -0.08 -5.06 8.16
CA ARG A 50 0.42 -4.77 6.80
C ARG A 50 0.55 -3.28 6.53
N ILE A 51 1.53 -2.95 5.70
CA ILE A 51 1.74 -1.61 5.14
C ILE A 51 1.88 -1.81 3.64
N GLU A 52 0.91 -1.33 2.87
CA GLU A 52 0.84 -1.51 1.42
C GLU A 52 0.52 -0.20 0.73
N LEU A 53 1.39 0.23 -0.18
CA LEU A 53 1.20 1.40 -1.02
C LEU A 53 0.82 0.95 -2.42
N TYR A 54 -0.44 1.14 -2.76
CA TYR A 54 -1.00 0.88 -4.08
C TYR A 54 -0.88 2.13 -4.94
N GLY A 55 -0.70 1.96 -6.24
CA GLY A 55 -0.80 3.08 -7.16
C GLY A 55 -0.97 2.70 -8.62
N VAL A 56 -1.24 3.73 -9.43
CA VAL A 56 -1.36 3.64 -10.89
C VAL A 56 -0.21 4.42 -11.52
N CYS A 57 0.52 3.80 -12.43
CA CYS A 57 1.68 4.40 -13.09
C CYS A 57 1.72 4.11 -14.60
N SER A 58 2.57 4.82 -15.34
CA SER A 58 2.76 4.57 -16.77
C SER A 58 3.68 3.38 -17.04
N GLU A 59 4.78 3.27 -16.29
CA GLU A 59 5.81 2.23 -16.39
C GLU A 59 5.92 1.51 -15.04
N SER A 60 5.71 0.19 -15.03
CA SER A 60 5.58 -0.57 -13.78
C SER A 60 6.91 -0.72 -13.02
N SER A 61 8.03 -0.90 -13.72
CA SER A 61 9.35 -1.07 -13.10
C SER A 61 9.80 0.19 -12.35
N ASP A 62 9.74 1.35 -13.01
CA ASP A 62 10.02 2.66 -12.41
C ASP A 62 9.01 2.99 -11.30
N GLY A 63 7.73 2.65 -11.50
CA GLY A 63 6.70 2.83 -10.49
C GLY A 63 6.99 2.06 -9.20
N VAL A 64 7.34 0.77 -9.29
CA VAL A 64 7.69 -0.06 -8.13
C VAL A 64 8.93 0.47 -7.43
N ALA A 65 10.00 0.79 -8.17
CA ALA A 65 11.21 1.36 -7.60
C ALA A 65 10.93 2.71 -6.90
N GLY A 66 10.12 3.56 -7.51
CA GLY A 66 9.72 4.84 -6.94
C GLY A 66 8.88 4.68 -5.67
N LEU A 67 7.91 3.76 -5.62
CA LEU A 67 7.12 3.52 -4.41
C LEU A 67 7.96 2.96 -3.25
N LEU A 68 8.94 2.09 -3.54
CA LEU A 68 9.92 1.64 -2.53
C LEU A 68 10.73 2.83 -1.98
N GLN A 69 11.18 3.74 -2.86
CA GLN A 69 11.89 4.95 -2.44
C GLN A 69 11.01 5.86 -1.59
N VAL A 70 9.74 6.04 -1.96
CA VAL A 70 8.77 6.83 -1.18
C VAL A 70 8.61 6.28 0.24
N LEU A 71 8.44 4.96 0.39
CA LEU A 71 8.33 4.32 1.70
C LEU A 71 9.63 4.42 2.51
N SER A 72 10.77 4.21 1.87
CA SER A 72 12.10 4.35 2.48
C SER A 72 12.30 5.76 3.07
N GLU A 73 12.05 6.80 2.29
CA GLU A 73 12.24 8.20 2.70
C GLU A 73 11.20 8.64 3.73
N ALA A 74 9.92 8.33 3.52
CA ALA A 74 8.85 8.79 4.40
C ALA A 74 8.89 8.13 5.78
N ARG A 75 9.50 6.94 5.89
CA ARG A 75 9.59 6.16 7.14
C ARG A 75 10.99 6.10 7.72
N ASP A 76 11.97 6.73 7.09
CA ASP A 76 13.37 6.74 7.53
C ASP A 76 13.92 5.31 7.72
N VAL A 77 13.72 4.48 6.69
CA VAL A 77 14.18 3.09 6.63
C VAL A 77 15.10 2.94 5.43
N ALA A 78 16.24 2.26 5.59
CA ALA A 78 17.16 2.05 4.48
C ALA A 78 16.48 1.25 3.35
N LEU A 79 16.64 1.72 2.10
CA LEU A 79 16.02 1.07 0.94
C LEU A 79 16.40 -0.42 0.83
N SER A 80 17.66 -0.78 1.13
CA SER A 80 18.13 -2.17 1.12
C SER A 80 17.46 -3.04 2.20
N GLU A 81 17.17 -2.45 3.36
CA GLU A 81 16.44 -3.13 4.44
C GLU A 81 14.98 -3.36 4.01
N LEU A 82 14.34 -2.35 3.42
CA LEU A 82 12.99 -2.43 2.90
C LEU A 82 12.87 -3.51 1.81
N GLN A 83 13.78 -3.53 0.84
CA GLN A 83 13.82 -4.53 -0.24
C GLN A 83 14.01 -5.97 0.25
N SER A 84 14.58 -6.16 1.44
CA SER A 84 14.77 -7.50 2.01
C SER A 84 13.47 -8.12 2.53
N TYR A 85 12.46 -7.30 2.80
CA TYR A 85 11.16 -7.72 3.34
C TYR A 85 9.98 -7.44 2.40
N CYS A 86 10.10 -6.43 1.53
CA CYS A 86 8.99 -6.02 0.68
C CYS A 86 8.69 -7.04 -0.42
N TYR A 87 7.40 -7.21 -0.67
CA TYR A 87 6.88 -7.74 -1.93
C TYR A 87 6.41 -6.59 -2.82
N SER A 88 6.37 -6.88 -4.12
CA SER A 88 5.75 -6.01 -5.11
C SER A 88 4.96 -6.84 -6.11
N PHE A 89 3.76 -6.38 -6.44
CA PHE A 89 2.92 -7.01 -7.46
C PHE A 89 2.50 -5.99 -8.51
N VAL A 90 2.28 -6.48 -9.74
CA VAL A 90 1.92 -5.66 -10.90
C VAL A 90 0.67 -6.25 -11.56
N ASP A 91 -0.22 -5.35 -12.00
CA ASP A 91 -1.46 -5.58 -12.72
C ASP A 91 -2.33 -6.66 -12.05
N GLU A 92 -2.57 -7.78 -12.72
CA GLU A 92 -3.43 -8.86 -12.23
C GLU A 92 -3.01 -9.37 -10.86
N GLN A 93 -1.70 -9.44 -10.59
CA GLN A 93 -1.19 -9.88 -9.28
C GLN A 93 -1.51 -8.86 -8.19
N ALA A 94 -1.42 -7.56 -8.49
CA ALA A 94 -1.76 -6.50 -7.54
C ALA A 94 -3.26 -6.50 -7.20
N VAL A 95 -4.10 -6.71 -8.22
CA VAL A 95 -5.57 -6.82 -8.06
C VAL A 95 -5.95 -8.07 -7.27
N SER A 96 -5.40 -9.23 -7.64
CA SER A 96 -5.64 -10.49 -6.94
C SER A 96 -5.19 -10.42 -5.48
N HIS A 97 -4.03 -9.80 -5.24
CA HIS A 97 -3.52 -9.56 -3.88
C HIS A 97 -4.48 -8.71 -3.06
N LEU A 98 -4.92 -7.56 -3.58
CA LEU A 98 -5.88 -6.69 -2.88
C LEU A 98 -7.17 -7.45 -2.53
N PHE A 99 -7.74 -8.22 -3.45
CA PHE A 99 -8.97 -8.98 -3.17
C PHE A 99 -8.74 -10.11 -2.16
N GLY A 100 -7.58 -10.73 -2.15
CA GLY A 100 -7.18 -11.65 -1.08
C GLY A 100 -7.05 -10.94 0.27
N VAL A 101 -6.51 -9.72 0.31
CA VAL A 101 -6.46 -8.89 1.52
C VAL A 101 -7.86 -8.52 1.99
N THR A 102 -8.71 -7.96 1.12
CA THR A 102 -10.07 -7.50 1.46
C THR A 102 -11.00 -8.65 1.86
N SER A 103 -10.83 -9.84 1.27
CA SER A 103 -11.58 -11.04 1.69
C SER A 103 -11.08 -11.64 3.00
N GLY A 104 -9.99 -11.10 3.58
CA GLY A 104 -9.38 -11.61 4.80
C GLY A 104 -8.62 -12.91 4.62
N LEU A 105 -8.35 -13.34 3.38
CA LEU A 105 -7.56 -14.54 3.07
C LEU A 105 -6.13 -14.43 3.61
N TYR A 106 -5.57 -13.22 3.59
CA TYR A 106 -4.22 -12.91 4.08
C TYR A 106 -4.23 -12.22 5.46
N SER A 107 -5.32 -12.33 6.21
CA SER A 107 -5.37 -11.87 7.60
C SER A 107 -4.71 -12.88 8.53
N LEU A 108 -4.15 -12.40 9.65
CA LEU A 108 -3.58 -13.27 10.70
C LEU A 108 -4.63 -14.29 11.20
N VAL A 109 -5.88 -13.84 11.31
CA VAL A 109 -7.05 -14.69 11.50
C VAL A 109 -7.86 -14.67 10.19
N PRO A 110 -7.88 -15.77 9.42
CA PRO A 110 -8.60 -15.81 8.16
C PRO A 110 -10.09 -15.47 8.33
N GLY A 111 -10.60 -14.57 7.48
CA GLY A 111 -11.99 -14.13 7.50
C GLY A 111 -12.34 -13.06 8.54
N GLU A 112 -11.34 -12.42 9.17
CA GLU A 112 -11.57 -11.29 10.08
C GLU A 112 -12.19 -10.08 9.34
N PRO A 113 -13.40 -9.61 9.73
CA PRO A 113 -14.11 -8.55 9.00
C PRO A 113 -13.47 -7.17 9.09
N GLN A 114 -12.57 -6.95 10.06
CA GLN A 114 -11.92 -5.67 10.33
C GLN A 114 -11.16 -5.13 9.12
N ILE A 115 -10.59 -6.00 8.27
CA ILE A 115 -9.79 -5.58 7.13
C ILE A 115 -10.63 -4.84 6.07
N GLN A 116 -11.90 -5.19 5.90
CA GLN A 116 -12.79 -4.51 4.93
C GLN A 116 -13.01 -3.05 5.32
N GLY A 117 -13.25 -2.80 6.61
CA GLY A 117 -13.35 -1.44 7.15
C GLY A 117 -12.05 -0.65 6.93
N GLN A 118 -10.90 -1.27 7.19
CA GLN A 118 -9.59 -0.62 7.00
C GLN A 118 -9.29 -0.29 5.54
N VAL A 119 -9.72 -1.15 4.60
CA VAL A 119 -9.61 -0.90 3.15
C VAL A 119 -10.51 0.27 2.74
N ALA A 120 -11.74 0.32 3.25
CA ALA A 120 -12.66 1.44 3.02
C ALA A 120 -12.11 2.76 3.60
N ASP A 121 -11.61 2.75 4.83
CA ASP A 121 -11.00 3.92 5.48
C ASP A 121 -9.78 4.43 4.68
N ALA A 122 -8.94 3.52 4.19
CA ALA A 122 -7.77 3.87 3.37
C ALA A 122 -8.20 4.57 2.07
N LEU A 123 -9.27 4.10 1.43
CA LEU A 123 -9.84 4.76 0.26
C LEU A 123 -10.39 6.15 0.61
N GLU A 124 -11.14 6.30 1.71
CA GLU A 124 -11.71 7.59 2.12
C GLU A 124 -10.63 8.63 2.38
N VAL A 125 -9.54 8.25 3.06
CA VAL A 125 -8.39 9.14 3.30
C VAL A 125 -7.75 9.57 1.99
N ALA A 126 -7.52 8.63 1.07
CA ALA A 126 -6.91 8.93 -0.22
C ALA A 126 -7.82 9.82 -1.09
N GLN A 127 -9.13 9.59 -1.08
CA GLN A 127 -10.11 10.42 -1.79
C GLN A 127 -10.20 11.82 -1.21
N GLY A 128 -10.27 11.95 0.12
CA GLY A 128 -10.34 13.25 0.80
C GLY A 128 -9.09 14.11 0.59
N GLY A 129 -7.94 13.47 0.35
CA GLY A 129 -6.68 14.14 -0.01
C GLY A 129 -6.46 14.36 -1.51
N GLY A 130 -7.35 13.87 -2.38
CA GLY A 130 -7.20 13.94 -3.84
C GLY A 130 -6.10 13.03 -4.41
N TYR A 131 -5.70 12.00 -3.66
CA TYR A 131 -4.66 11.04 -4.06
C TYR A 131 -5.22 9.83 -4.80
N ALA A 132 -6.47 9.44 -4.50
CA ALA A 132 -7.17 8.37 -5.23
C ALA A 132 -7.84 8.94 -6.48
N GLY A 133 -7.82 8.18 -7.58
CA GLY A 133 -8.51 8.52 -8.82
C GLY A 133 -9.55 7.47 -9.22
N PRO A 134 -10.07 7.52 -10.45
CA PRO A 134 -11.11 6.61 -10.92
C PRO A 134 -10.71 5.13 -10.84
N VAL A 135 -9.45 4.79 -11.14
CA VAL A 135 -9.00 3.40 -11.18
C VAL A 135 -8.89 2.83 -9.78
N THR A 136 -8.18 3.50 -8.86
CA THR A 136 -8.03 3.04 -7.48
C THR A 136 -9.37 3.06 -6.75
N SER A 137 -10.24 4.04 -7.05
CA SER A 137 -11.58 4.10 -6.44
C SER A 137 -12.50 2.98 -6.90
N ALA A 138 -12.45 2.60 -8.18
CA ALA A 138 -13.21 1.45 -8.68
C ALA A 138 -12.69 0.15 -8.05
N LEU A 139 -11.36 0.00 -7.97
CA LEU A 139 -10.71 -1.19 -7.46
C LEU A 139 -11.00 -1.43 -5.96
N PHE A 140 -10.96 -0.38 -5.14
CA PHE A 140 -11.15 -0.48 -3.67
C PHE A 140 -12.63 -0.53 -3.24
N ARG A 141 -13.57 -0.36 -4.17
CA ARG A 141 -15.02 -0.46 -3.92
C ARG A 141 -15.66 -1.73 -4.48
N ALA A 142 -14.90 -2.51 -5.24
CA ALA A 142 -15.36 -3.77 -5.85
C ALA A 142 -15.54 -4.87 -4.79
#